data_AF-A0A2E1YBB9-F1
#
_entry.id   AF-A0A2E1YBB9-F1
#
_cell.length_a   1.000
_cell.length_b   1.000
_cell.length_c   1.000
_cell.angle_alpha   90.00
_cell.angle_beta   90.00
_cell.angle_gamma   90.00
#
_symmetry.space_group_name_H-M   'P 1'
#
loop_
_entity.id
_entity.type
_entity.pdbx_description
1 polymer ?
#
loop_
_entity_poly.entity_id
_entity_poly.type
_entity_poly.pdbx_seq_one_letter_code
_entity_poly.pdbx_strand_id
1 'polypeptide(L)'
;MSRRVGVPLLVIVTLLGISATSVQADIPANSSIISIEGHGWGHGVGMSQYGAYSRALPVEEGGGGQTAEQILSFYYPGTSLSVVETLNDLSVHIFSGEGATFTTSGPIDLVNASGNVFANIPAATVLTVVRSADIISISTPDNIDHCIESAQPENIQHCADGPISIDLIEGEPVHTAVIGQFTNVGTSGNSYQWG
;
A
#
# COMPACT_ATOMS: atom_id res chain seq x y z
N MET A 1 0.73 110.43 -8.42
CA MET A 1 2.20 110.59 -8.35
C MET A 1 2.71 109.72 -7.22
N SER A 2 3.78 108.97 -7.50
CA SER A 2 4.32 107.83 -6.74
C SER A 2 4.64 108.09 -5.26
N ARG A 3 4.45 107.08 -4.40
CA ARG A 3 5.50 106.60 -3.49
C ARG A 3 5.11 105.28 -2.81
N ARG A 4 5.86 104.22 -3.12
CA ARG A 4 5.88 102.93 -2.41
C ARG A 4 6.91 103.02 -1.27
N VAL A 5 6.58 102.47 -0.10
CA VAL A 5 7.55 102.15 0.96
C VAL A 5 7.47 100.64 1.16
N GLY A 6 8.60 99.96 1.00
CA GLY A 6 8.74 98.53 1.27
C GLY A 6 9.27 98.28 2.67
N VAL A 7 8.89 97.16 3.28
CA VAL A 7 9.47 96.58 4.50
C VAL A 7 9.70 95.08 4.24
N PRO A 8 10.82 94.49 4.67
CA PRO A 8 11.35 93.29 4.03
C PRO A 8 10.88 91.96 4.64
N LEU A 9 11.09 90.97 3.77
CA LEU A 9 10.85 89.53 3.81
C LEU A 9 11.54 88.81 4.99
N LEU A 10 10.80 87.94 5.69
CA LEU A 10 11.36 86.87 6.53
C LEU A 10 10.89 85.54 5.92
N VAL A 11 11.79 84.80 5.28
CA VAL A 11 11.47 83.52 4.64
C VAL A 11 11.73 82.39 5.65
N ILE A 12 10.65 81.79 6.13
CA ILE A 12 10.69 80.55 6.91
C ILE A 12 10.63 79.39 5.92
N VAL A 13 11.73 78.64 5.78
CA VAL A 13 11.77 77.41 4.99
C VAL A 13 11.33 76.26 5.89
N THR A 14 10.08 75.83 5.76
CA THR A 14 9.58 74.60 6.39
C THR A 14 9.93 73.40 5.53
N LEU A 15 10.82 72.55 6.03
CA LEU A 15 11.20 71.28 5.41
C LEU A 15 10.05 70.27 5.63
N LEU A 16 9.22 70.04 4.61
CA LEU A 16 8.18 69.01 4.63
C LEU A 16 8.84 67.64 4.46
N GLY A 17 8.99 66.90 5.56
CA GLY A 17 9.39 65.49 5.52
C GLY A 17 8.24 64.63 4.96
N ILE A 18 8.42 64.07 3.77
CA ILE A 18 7.48 63.09 3.20
C ILE A 18 7.82 61.74 3.83
N SER A 19 7.09 61.36 4.87
CA SER A 19 7.13 59.98 5.37
C SER A 19 6.35 59.09 4.40
N ALA A 20 7.06 58.33 3.57
CA ALA A 20 6.44 57.27 2.77
C ALA A 20 6.06 56.11 3.71
N THR A 21 4.80 56.04 4.13
CA THR A 21 4.27 54.84 4.78
C THR A 21 4.11 53.76 3.73
N SER A 22 4.87 52.67 3.84
CA SER A 22 4.65 51.48 3.02
C SER A 22 3.22 50.97 3.27
N VAL A 23 2.36 51.04 2.26
CA VAL A 23 1.08 50.32 2.27
C VAL A 23 1.44 48.85 2.08
N GLN A 24 1.60 48.13 3.18
CA GLN A 24 1.61 46.68 3.16
C GLN A 24 0.19 46.27 2.78
N ALA A 25 -0.01 45.75 1.57
CA ALA A 25 -1.27 45.10 1.25
C ALA A 25 -1.40 43.89 2.19
N ASP A 26 -2.41 43.91 3.06
CA ASP A 26 -2.82 42.70 3.77
C ASP A 26 -3.31 41.73 2.70
N ILE A 27 -2.43 40.80 2.30
CA ILE A 27 -2.87 39.61 1.58
C ILE A 27 -3.75 38.88 2.58
N PRO A 28 -5.06 38.72 2.33
CA PRO A 28 -5.87 37.92 3.22
C PRO A 28 -5.21 36.55 3.29
N ALA A 29 -4.78 36.14 4.48
CA ALA A 29 -4.40 34.76 4.74
C ALA A 29 -5.66 33.88 4.73
N ASN A 30 -6.49 34.02 3.69
CA ASN A 30 -7.44 33.02 3.30
C ASN A 30 -6.59 31.94 2.65
N SER A 31 -6.07 31.02 3.46
CA SER A 31 -5.69 29.71 2.99
C SER A 31 -6.90 29.19 2.23
N SER A 32 -6.87 29.26 0.91
CA SER A 32 -7.88 28.68 0.04
C SER A 32 -7.75 27.18 0.15
N ILE A 33 -8.33 26.62 1.22
CA ILE A 33 -8.42 25.18 1.43
C ILE A 33 -9.38 24.69 0.35
N ILE A 34 -8.83 23.96 -0.62
CA ILE A 34 -9.61 23.22 -1.60
C ILE A 34 -9.73 21.81 -1.03
N SER A 35 -10.91 21.50 -0.48
CA SER A 35 -11.25 20.11 -0.14
C SER A 35 -11.75 19.41 -1.40
N ILE A 36 -11.17 18.27 -1.72
CA ILE A 36 -11.62 17.40 -2.80
C ILE A 36 -12.09 16.11 -2.14
N GLU A 37 -13.40 15.88 -2.20
CA GLU A 37 -14.03 14.64 -1.75
C GLU A 37 -14.31 13.76 -2.97
N GLY A 38 -13.90 12.51 -2.89
CA GLY A 38 -14.10 11.52 -3.93
C GLY A 38 -14.35 10.14 -3.32
N HIS A 39 -14.85 9.23 -4.13
CA HIS A 39 -15.14 7.86 -3.72
C HIS A 39 -14.48 6.86 -4.67
N GLY A 40 -14.16 5.68 -4.13
CA GLY A 40 -13.51 4.61 -4.88
C GLY A 40 -11.99 4.76 -4.96
N TRP A 41 -11.34 3.65 -5.31
CA TRP A 41 -9.89 3.57 -5.49
C TRP A 41 -9.57 2.83 -6.79
N GLY A 42 -8.75 3.42 -7.65
CA GLY A 42 -8.38 2.88 -8.96
C GLY A 42 -9.18 3.47 -10.13
N HIS A 43 -8.95 2.92 -11.33
CA HIS A 43 -9.50 3.47 -12.58
C HIS A 43 -10.97 3.10 -12.83
N GLY A 44 -11.59 2.27 -11.98
CA GLY A 44 -13.03 1.97 -12.02
C GLY A 44 -13.50 1.13 -13.22
N VAL A 45 -12.61 0.37 -13.86
CA VAL A 45 -12.95 -0.48 -15.02
C VAL A 45 -12.67 -1.94 -14.69
N GLY A 46 -13.59 -2.83 -15.07
CA GLY A 46 -13.48 -4.26 -14.85
C GLY A 46 -13.91 -4.67 -13.44
N MET A 47 -13.14 -5.57 -12.81
CA MET A 47 -13.48 -6.14 -11.51
C MET A 47 -13.02 -5.28 -10.34
N SER A 48 -13.96 -4.88 -9.47
CA SER A 48 -13.64 -4.34 -8.15
C SER A 48 -13.23 -5.49 -7.23
N GLN A 49 -12.00 -5.47 -6.70
CA GLN A 49 -11.49 -6.52 -5.82
C GLN A 49 -12.31 -6.61 -4.52
N TYR A 50 -12.65 -5.47 -3.91
CA TYR A 50 -13.52 -5.42 -2.73
C TYR A 50 -14.94 -5.89 -3.03
N GLY A 51 -15.49 -5.51 -4.18
CA GLY A 51 -16.82 -5.98 -4.55
C GLY A 51 -16.85 -7.48 -4.88
N ALA A 52 -15.79 -8.02 -5.48
CA ALA A 52 -15.60 -9.44 -5.67
C ALA A 52 -15.47 -10.19 -4.33
N TYR A 53 -14.68 -9.65 -3.40
CA TYR A 53 -14.56 -10.19 -2.04
C TYR A 53 -15.91 -10.24 -1.32
N SER A 54 -16.66 -9.13 -1.27
CA SER A 54 -18.00 -9.12 -0.64
C SER A 54 -18.99 -10.07 -1.33
N ARG A 55 -18.89 -10.24 -2.65
CA ARG A 55 -19.71 -11.23 -3.36
C ARG A 55 -19.33 -12.66 -3.02
N ALA A 56 -18.04 -12.94 -2.82
CA ALA A 56 -17.53 -14.26 -2.47
C ALA A 56 -17.82 -14.65 -1.00
N LEU A 57 -17.78 -13.66 -0.09
CA LEU A 57 -17.97 -13.89 1.34
C LEU A 57 -19.24 -14.70 1.64
N PRO A 58 -19.22 -15.57 2.66
CA PRO A 58 -20.38 -16.34 3.06
C PRO A 58 -21.59 -15.44 3.36
N VAL A 59 -22.80 -15.95 3.10
CA VAL A 59 -24.04 -15.18 3.31
C VAL A 59 -24.24 -14.88 4.80
N GLU A 60 -23.85 -15.82 5.66
CA GLU A 60 -23.83 -15.70 7.11
C GLU A 60 -22.88 -14.61 7.63
N GLU A 61 -21.87 -14.22 6.84
CA GLU A 61 -20.95 -13.11 7.12
C GLU A 61 -21.40 -11.79 6.44
N GLY A 62 -22.60 -11.77 5.84
CA GLY A 62 -23.14 -10.62 5.13
C GLY A 62 -22.67 -10.48 3.68
N GLY A 63 -22.04 -11.52 3.13
CA GLY A 63 -21.60 -11.57 1.74
C GLY A 63 -22.66 -12.11 0.76
N GLY A 64 -22.21 -12.37 -0.47
CA GLY A 64 -23.05 -12.87 -1.56
C GLY A 64 -23.04 -14.40 -1.75
N GLY A 65 -22.10 -15.12 -1.13
CA GLY A 65 -21.88 -16.56 -1.32
C GLY A 65 -21.71 -16.98 -2.80
N GLN A 66 -21.20 -16.07 -3.64
CA GLN A 66 -21.11 -16.26 -5.08
C GLN A 66 -19.85 -17.06 -5.46
N THR A 67 -19.96 -17.91 -6.46
CA THR A 67 -18.81 -18.62 -7.04
C THR A 67 -17.94 -17.67 -7.88
N ALA A 68 -16.70 -18.06 -8.16
CA ALA A 68 -15.80 -17.30 -9.02
C ALA A 68 -16.42 -17.00 -10.39
N GLU A 69 -17.12 -17.98 -10.98
CA GLU A 69 -17.80 -17.84 -12.28
C GLU A 69 -18.92 -16.80 -12.23
N GLN A 70 -19.71 -16.79 -11.16
CA GLN A 70 -20.78 -15.82 -10.96
C GLN A 70 -20.24 -14.40 -10.79
N ILE A 71 -19.15 -14.26 -10.04
CA ILE A 71 -18.46 -12.98 -9.82
C ILE A 71 -17.87 -12.46 -11.14
N LEU A 72 -17.17 -13.31 -11.88
CA LEU A 72 -16.58 -12.95 -13.18
C LEU A 72 -17.66 -12.56 -14.19
N SER A 73 -18.75 -13.31 -14.26
CA SER A 73 -19.88 -13.01 -15.15
C SER A 73 -20.54 -11.67 -14.83
N PHE A 74 -20.56 -11.26 -13.56
CA PHE A 74 -21.07 -9.96 -13.14
C PHE A 74 -20.16 -8.81 -13.62
N TYR A 75 -18.84 -8.93 -13.45
CA TYR A 75 -17.89 -7.87 -13.82
C TYR A 75 -17.55 -7.83 -15.31
N TYR A 76 -17.67 -8.95 -16.01
CA TYR A 76 -17.31 -9.11 -17.41
C TYR A 76 -18.46 -9.74 -18.21
N PRO A 77 -19.58 -9.02 -18.40
CA PRO A 77 -20.74 -9.55 -19.11
C PRO A 77 -20.40 -9.90 -20.56
N GLY A 78 -20.92 -11.02 -21.04
CA GLY A 78 -20.68 -11.52 -22.40
C GLY A 78 -19.33 -12.22 -22.59
N THR A 79 -18.55 -12.43 -21.53
CA THR A 79 -17.36 -13.29 -21.57
C THR A 79 -17.71 -14.76 -21.31
N SER A 80 -16.83 -15.65 -21.72
CA SER A 80 -16.90 -17.09 -21.46
C SER A 80 -15.63 -17.56 -20.78
N LEU A 81 -15.77 -18.47 -19.82
CA LEU A 81 -14.63 -19.11 -19.18
C LEU A 81 -14.16 -20.28 -20.05
N SER A 82 -12.84 -20.38 -20.23
CA SER A 82 -12.19 -21.51 -20.90
C SER A 82 -11.06 -22.00 -20.03
N VAL A 83 -10.95 -23.31 -19.88
CA VAL A 83 -9.73 -23.92 -19.34
C VAL A 83 -8.64 -23.75 -20.38
N VAL A 84 -7.56 -23.10 -19.98
CA VAL A 84 -6.32 -23.00 -20.76
C VAL A 84 -5.31 -23.87 -20.01
N GLU A 85 -4.47 -24.62 -20.73
CA GLU A 85 -3.32 -25.25 -20.09
C GLU A 85 -2.54 -24.15 -19.40
N THR A 86 -2.44 -24.24 -18.07
CA THR A 86 -1.82 -23.22 -17.24
C THR A 86 -0.42 -22.97 -17.79
N LEU A 87 -0.11 -21.70 -18.05
CA LEU A 87 1.29 -21.33 -18.24
C LEU A 87 2.04 -21.89 -17.03
N ASN A 88 3.18 -22.53 -17.23
CA ASN A 88 3.99 -23.13 -16.16
C ASN A 88 4.46 -22.10 -15.09
N ASP A 89 4.04 -20.84 -15.20
CA ASP A 89 4.48 -19.70 -14.42
C ASP A 89 3.39 -18.62 -14.33
N LEU A 90 2.25 -18.95 -13.71
CA LEU A 90 1.26 -17.95 -13.31
C LEU A 90 1.62 -17.42 -11.92
N SER A 91 2.26 -16.25 -11.88
CA SER A 91 2.58 -15.56 -10.63
C SER A 91 1.49 -14.51 -10.31
N VAL A 92 0.89 -14.61 -9.13
CA VAL A 92 -0.08 -13.62 -8.63
C VAL A 92 0.57 -12.80 -7.51
N HIS A 93 0.58 -11.48 -7.68
CA HIS A 93 1.07 -10.58 -6.65
C HIS A 93 0.04 -10.43 -5.53
N ILE A 94 0.32 -11.00 -4.34
CA ILE A 94 -0.63 -11.04 -3.22
C ILE A 94 -0.46 -9.86 -2.25
N PHE A 95 0.76 -9.36 -2.04
CA PHE A 95 1.01 -8.23 -1.14
C PHE A 95 2.32 -7.50 -1.44
N SER A 96 2.40 -6.23 -1.00
CA SER A 96 3.63 -5.45 -0.92
C SER A 96 3.79 -4.91 0.50
N GLY A 97 4.85 -5.29 1.21
CA GLY A 97 5.07 -4.86 2.59
C GLY A 97 6.35 -5.42 3.19
N GLU A 98 6.75 -4.91 4.36
CA GLU A 98 7.94 -5.38 5.10
C GLU A 98 7.77 -6.84 5.51
N GLY A 99 6.54 -7.30 5.63
CA GLY A 99 6.21 -8.70 5.87
C GLY A 99 4.72 -8.98 5.77
N ALA A 100 4.38 -10.25 5.82
CA ALA A 100 3.02 -10.74 5.87
C ALA A 100 2.95 -12.01 6.72
N THR A 101 1.81 -12.23 7.37
CA THR A 101 1.46 -13.53 7.94
C THR A 101 0.60 -14.30 6.96
N PHE A 102 0.84 -15.61 6.85
CA PHE A 102 0.11 -16.55 6.01
C PHE A 102 -0.43 -17.67 6.88
N THR A 103 -1.73 -17.93 6.83
CA THR A 103 -2.32 -19.10 7.50
C THR A 103 -2.47 -20.22 6.49
N THR A 104 -1.88 -21.38 6.78
CA THR A 104 -2.02 -22.60 5.98
C THR A 104 -3.07 -23.52 6.62
N SER A 105 -3.78 -24.32 5.81
CA SER A 105 -4.71 -25.34 6.33
C SER A 105 -4.13 -26.75 6.34
N GLY A 106 -2.91 -26.92 5.81
CA GLY A 106 -2.22 -28.18 5.68
C GLY A 106 -0.69 -28.05 5.71
N PRO A 107 0.02 -29.15 5.42
CA PRO A 107 1.47 -29.13 5.33
C PRO A 107 1.95 -28.31 4.13
N ILE A 108 3.16 -27.76 4.24
CA ILE A 108 3.80 -26.96 3.20
C ILE A 108 5.30 -27.28 3.10
N ASP A 109 5.85 -27.01 1.92
CA ASP A 109 7.28 -27.08 1.65
C ASP A 109 7.82 -25.68 1.31
N LEU A 110 8.98 -25.34 1.90
CA LEU A 110 9.75 -24.16 1.54
C LEU A 110 10.84 -24.56 0.55
N VAL A 111 10.82 -23.92 -0.62
CA VAL A 111 11.62 -24.31 -1.78
C VAL A 111 12.48 -23.13 -2.21
N ASN A 112 13.77 -23.38 -2.46
CA ASN A 112 14.67 -22.36 -2.98
C ASN A 112 14.58 -22.22 -4.51
N ALA A 113 15.29 -21.25 -5.07
CA ALA A 113 15.33 -20.98 -6.51
C ALA A 113 15.78 -22.18 -7.39
N SER A 114 16.48 -23.16 -6.81
CA SER A 114 16.94 -24.38 -7.50
C SER A 114 15.92 -25.53 -7.47
N GLY A 115 14.79 -25.36 -6.77
CA GLY A 115 13.79 -26.41 -6.58
C GLY A 115 14.08 -27.35 -5.40
N ASN A 116 15.06 -27.05 -4.55
CA ASN A 116 15.36 -27.85 -3.37
C ASN A 116 14.47 -27.42 -2.20
N VAL A 117 13.71 -28.39 -1.67
CA VAL A 117 13.00 -28.26 -0.39
C VAL A 117 14.01 -28.19 0.75
N PHE A 118 14.10 -27.04 1.42
CA PHE A 118 15.01 -26.85 2.57
C PHE A 118 14.30 -26.91 3.91
N ALA A 119 12.97 -26.76 3.93
CA ALA A 119 12.15 -26.96 5.13
C ALA A 119 10.79 -27.57 4.76
N ASN A 120 10.36 -28.55 5.56
CA ASN A 120 9.03 -29.14 5.51
C ASN A 120 8.29 -28.79 6.80
N ILE A 121 7.07 -28.25 6.69
CA ILE A 121 6.22 -27.90 7.82
C ILE A 121 5.00 -28.82 7.75
N PRO A 122 4.91 -29.85 8.60
CA PRO A 122 4.03 -31.00 8.36
C PRO A 122 2.56 -30.78 8.79
N ALA A 123 2.21 -29.59 9.29
CA ALA A 123 0.88 -29.29 9.80
C ALA A 123 0.47 -27.85 9.49
N ALA A 124 -0.85 -27.62 9.48
CA ALA A 124 -1.46 -26.30 9.38
C ALA A 124 -0.86 -25.34 10.43
N THR A 125 -0.39 -24.19 9.98
CA THR A 125 0.23 -23.20 10.88
C THR A 125 0.11 -21.79 10.32
N VAL A 126 0.54 -20.81 11.13
CA VAL A 126 0.73 -19.44 10.68
C VAL A 126 2.21 -19.22 10.41
N LEU A 127 2.55 -18.88 9.18
CA LEU A 127 3.86 -18.39 8.81
C LEU A 127 3.92 -16.88 8.96
N THR A 128 5.04 -16.38 9.44
CA THR A 128 5.38 -14.96 9.41
C THR A 128 6.56 -14.79 8.47
N VAL A 129 6.32 -14.13 7.34
CA VAL A 129 7.36 -13.77 6.38
C VAL A 129 7.72 -12.32 6.63
N VAL A 130 8.99 -12.06 6.94
CA VAL A 130 9.50 -10.70 7.16
C VAL A 130 10.76 -10.52 6.33
N ARG A 131 10.88 -9.37 5.69
CA ARG A 131 12.11 -8.93 5.04
C ARG A 131 12.90 -8.07 6.04
N SER A 132 14.21 -8.25 6.12
CA SER A 132 15.10 -7.40 6.91
C SER A 132 16.47 -7.38 6.26
N ALA A 133 16.99 -6.18 5.97
CA ALA A 133 18.30 -5.99 5.33
C ALA A 133 18.50 -6.87 4.07
N ASP A 134 17.49 -6.88 3.19
CA ASP A 134 17.38 -7.69 1.96
C ASP A 134 17.26 -9.21 2.12
N ILE A 135 17.30 -9.74 3.34
CA ILE A 135 17.11 -11.17 3.63
C ILE A 135 15.66 -11.43 4.02
N ILE A 136 15.09 -12.52 3.53
CA ILE A 136 13.76 -13.01 3.96
C ILE A 136 13.95 -13.94 5.16
N SER A 137 13.10 -13.79 6.17
CA SER A 137 12.95 -14.70 7.29
C SER A 137 11.54 -15.27 7.26
N ILE A 138 11.40 -16.58 7.44
CA ILE A 138 10.12 -17.29 7.44
C ILE A 138 10.04 -18.03 8.75
N SER A 139 9.16 -17.58 9.65
CA SER A 139 9.03 -18.14 10.99
C SER A 139 7.65 -18.66 11.33
N THR A 140 7.62 -19.69 12.16
CA THR A 140 6.41 -20.26 12.77
C THR A 140 6.13 -19.61 14.14
N PRO A 141 4.94 -19.84 14.76
CA PRO A 141 4.54 -19.16 16.00
C PRO A 141 5.38 -19.54 17.23
N ASP A 142 6.22 -20.56 17.12
CA ASP A 142 7.23 -20.98 18.10
C ASP A 142 8.57 -20.21 17.94
N ASN A 143 8.60 -19.20 17.08
CA ASN A 143 9.76 -18.34 16.78
C ASN A 143 10.95 -19.10 16.16
N ILE A 144 10.71 -20.24 15.52
CA ILE A 144 11.74 -20.92 14.71
C ILE A 144 11.81 -20.24 13.35
N ASP A 145 13.00 -19.77 12.96
CA ASP A 145 13.27 -19.28 11.60
C ASP A 145 13.69 -20.45 10.71
N HIS A 146 12.84 -20.82 9.77
CA HIS A 146 13.08 -21.92 8.83
C HIS A 146 14.08 -21.57 7.72
N CYS A 147 14.47 -20.31 7.60
CA CYS A 147 15.51 -19.89 6.68
C CYS A 147 16.93 -20.21 7.21
N ILE A 148 17.09 -20.48 8.50
CA ILE A 148 18.39 -20.73 9.14
C ILE A 148 18.53 -22.20 9.52
N GLU A 149 19.47 -22.90 8.89
CA GLU A 149 19.90 -24.23 9.32
C GLU A 149 21.15 -24.12 10.19
N SER A 150 21.10 -24.68 11.39
CA SER A 150 22.26 -24.75 12.30
C SER A 150 23.24 -25.83 11.85
N ALA A 151 24.16 -25.46 10.96
CA ALA A 151 25.25 -26.31 10.49
C ALA A 151 26.60 -25.89 11.11
N GLN A 152 27.64 -26.70 10.92
CA GLN A 152 29.00 -26.40 11.34
C GLN A 152 29.94 -26.42 10.12
N PRO A 153 30.84 -25.43 9.97
CA PRO A 153 31.28 -24.46 10.97
C PRO A 153 30.41 -23.19 11.10
N GLU A 154 29.55 -22.92 10.13
CA GLU A 154 28.63 -21.78 10.13
C GLU A 154 27.19 -22.22 9.82
N ASN A 155 26.24 -21.41 10.26
CA ASN A 155 24.83 -21.60 9.90
C ASN A 155 24.64 -21.36 8.40
N ILE A 156 23.75 -22.14 7.79
CA ILE A 156 23.36 -21.99 6.39
C ILE A 156 22.11 -21.12 6.34
N GLN A 157 22.14 -20.08 5.50
CA GLN A 157 21.01 -19.17 5.26
C GLN A 157 20.38 -19.51 3.91
N HIS A 158 19.23 -20.19 3.94
CA HIS A 158 18.52 -20.69 2.76
C HIS A 158 17.72 -19.60 2.02
N CYS A 159 17.39 -18.49 2.69
CA CYS A 159 16.55 -17.42 2.15
C CYS A 159 17.33 -16.17 1.70
N ALA A 160 18.66 -16.29 1.53
CA ALA A 160 19.47 -15.21 0.98
C ALA A 160 19.34 -15.10 -0.55
N ASP A 161 19.14 -16.23 -1.24
CA ASP A 161 19.03 -16.29 -2.70
C ASP A 161 17.58 -16.57 -3.11
N GLY A 162 16.95 -15.60 -3.78
CA GLY A 162 15.57 -15.70 -4.25
C GLY A 162 15.44 -16.25 -5.68
N PRO A 163 14.23 -16.64 -6.11
CA PRO A 163 12.98 -16.64 -5.34
C PRO A 163 12.91 -17.78 -4.31
N ILE A 164 12.17 -17.52 -3.23
CA ILE A 164 11.74 -18.55 -2.28
C ILE A 164 10.26 -18.82 -2.56
N SER A 165 9.93 -20.09 -2.77
CA SER A 165 8.57 -20.55 -3.03
C SER A 165 8.01 -21.27 -1.83
N ILE A 166 6.70 -21.12 -1.61
CA ILE A 166 5.93 -21.86 -0.61
C ILE A 166 4.92 -22.71 -1.39
N ASP A 167 5.14 -24.02 -1.38
CA ASP A 167 4.25 -24.94 -2.07
C ASP A 167 3.09 -25.30 -1.14
N LEU A 168 1.88 -24.95 -1.58
CA LEU A 168 0.62 -25.19 -0.89
C LEU A 168 -0.12 -26.36 -1.54
N ILE A 169 -0.95 -27.05 -0.76
CA ILE A 169 -1.86 -28.05 -1.32
C ILE A 169 -2.90 -27.35 -2.20
N GLU A 170 -3.25 -27.99 -3.33
CA GLU A 170 -4.27 -27.47 -4.25
C GLU A 170 -5.62 -27.29 -3.53
N GLY A 171 -6.24 -26.13 -3.72
CA GLY A 171 -7.54 -25.78 -3.13
C GLY A 171 -7.48 -25.18 -1.73
N GLU A 172 -6.28 -24.93 -1.17
CA GLU A 172 -6.16 -24.24 0.12
C GLU A 172 -6.41 -22.71 -0.02
N PRO A 173 -7.31 -22.12 0.80
CA PRO A 173 -7.52 -20.69 0.80
C PRO A 173 -6.35 -19.98 1.49
N VAL A 174 -5.59 -19.18 0.74
CA VAL A 174 -4.50 -18.37 1.29
C VAL A 174 -5.05 -17.10 1.93
N HIS A 175 -4.90 -17.00 3.25
CA HIS A 175 -5.18 -15.76 3.98
C HIS A 175 -3.87 -15.04 4.26
N THR A 176 -3.80 -13.76 3.91
CA THR A 176 -2.63 -12.91 4.20
C THR A 176 -3.02 -11.73 5.07
N ALA A 177 -2.22 -11.43 6.10
CA ALA A 177 -2.31 -10.19 6.84
C ALA A 177 -0.96 -9.47 6.83
N VAL A 178 -0.96 -8.20 6.42
CA VAL A 178 0.28 -7.42 6.21
C VAL A 178 0.80 -6.89 7.55
N ILE A 179 2.10 -7.08 7.83
CA ILE A 179 2.76 -6.65 9.07
C ILE A 179 3.21 -5.17 8.99
N GLY A 180 3.31 -4.61 7.77
CA GLY A 180 3.49 -3.19 7.50
C GLY A 180 3.58 -2.90 6.00
N GLN A 181 2.85 -1.89 5.50
CA GLN A 181 2.84 -1.53 4.07
C GLN A 181 3.98 -0.55 3.73
N PHE A 182 4.64 -0.76 2.59
CA PHE A 182 5.77 0.07 2.16
C PHE A 182 5.38 1.47 1.65
N THR A 183 4.12 1.74 1.35
CA THR A 183 3.70 3.06 0.87
C THR A 183 2.23 3.35 1.17
N ASN A 184 1.88 4.64 1.33
CA ASN A 184 0.53 5.17 1.12
C ASN A 184 0.09 5.13 -0.37
N VAL A 185 0.85 4.46 -1.24
CA VAL A 185 0.51 4.27 -2.65
C VAL A 185 -0.18 2.91 -2.73
N GLY A 186 -1.50 2.95 -2.53
CA GLY A 186 -2.36 1.78 -2.46
C GLY A 186 -2.18 0.85 -3.65
N THR A 187 -1.48 -0.26 -3.42
CA THR A 187 -1.92 -1.53 -3.96
C THR A 187 -3.33 -1.78 -3.42
N SER A 188 -4.20 -2.34 -4.25
CA SER A 188 -5.65 -2.46 -4.13
C SER A 188 -6.23 -3.17 -2.88
N GLY A 189 -5.43 -3.41 -1.85
CA GLY A 189 -5.86 -3.97 -0.58
C GLY A 189 -5.38 -3.12 0.59
N ASN A 190 -6.33 -2.80 1.46
CA ASN A 190 -6.18 -2.54 2.89
C ASN A 190 -6.09 -1.06 3.29
N SER A 191 -7.24 -0.37 3.32
CA SER A 191 -7.64 0.51 4.43
C SER A 191 -8.93 1.26 4.09
N TYR A 192 -10.04 0.92 4.76
CA TYR A 192 -11.12 1.89 5.03
C TYR A 192 -11.71 1.59 6.41
N GLN A 193 -11.75 2.63 7.26
CA GLN A 193 -12.64 2.68 8.42
C GLN A 193 -14.03 3.06 7.93
N TRP A 194 -15.04 2.28 8.33
CA TRP A 194 -16.43 2.66 8.14
C TRP A 194 -16.83 3.71 9.18
N GLY A 195 -17.44 4.80 8.71
CA GLY A 195 -18.35 5.64 9.50
C GLY A 195 -19.80 5.25 9.22
#